data_AF-A0A3G4VGP6-F1
#
_entry.id   AF-A0A3G4VGP6-F1
#
_cell.length_a   1.000
_cell.length_b   1.000
_cell.length_c   1.000
_cell.angle_alpha   90.00
_cell.angle_beta   90.00
_cell.angle_gamma   90.00
#
_symmetry.space_group_name_H-M   'P 1'
#
loop_
_entity.id
_entity.type
_entity.pdbx_description
1 polymer ?
#
loop_
_entity_poly.entity_id
_entity_poly.type
_entity_poly.pdbx_seq_one_letter_code
_entity_poly.pdbx_strand_id
1 'polypeptide(L)'
;MNSLNSKHNTYRITIEETNTKAERELQTMTFEIEDREDMFAIVEKMKQSSGLDEQAATRLGVSIRLLGPLMMQDRKHPLFSDFMPHFKTFMQNLKKTIKGQ
;
A
#
# COMPACT_ATOMS: atom_id res chain seq x y z
N MET A 1 -10.15 -13.56 -26.02
CA MET A 1 -9.95 -12.94 -24.69
C MET A 1 -9.07 -13.88 -23.87
N ASN A 2 -7.76 -13.70 -23.90
CA ASN A 2 -6.86 -14.50 -23.07
C ASN A 2 -6.45 -13.67 -21.86
N SER A 3 -6.77 -14.13 -20.65
CA SER A 3 -5.74 -14.64 -19.73
C SER A 3 -6.19 -14.65 -18.25
N LEU A 4 -6.39 -15.89 -17.76
CA LEU A 4 -5.86 -16.44 -16.51
C LEU A 4 -6.34 -15.86 -15.16
N ASN A 5 -7.05 -16.71 -14.41
CA ASN A 5 -7.17 -16.75 -12.95
C ASN A 5 -5.93 -16.20 -12.20
N SER A 6 -5.92 -14.92 -11.84
CA SER A 6 -5.22 -14.46 -10.63
C SER A 6 -6.29 -14.12 -9.61
N LYS A 7 -6.45 -14.96 -8.58
CA LYS A 7 -7.30 -14.64 -7.42
C LYS A 7 -6.74 -13.36 -6.80
N HIS A 8 -7.32 -12.22 -7.09
CA HIS A 8 -7.05 -10.99 -6.36
C HIS A 8 -7.70 -11.11 -4.98
N ASN A 9 -7.01 -10.60 -3.98
CA ASN A 9 -7.58 -10.35 -2.67
C ASN A 9 -8.36 -9.04 -2.73
N THR A 10 -9.57 -9.03 -2.17
CA THR A 10 -10.37 -7.80 -2.04
C THR A 10 -10.27 -7.29 -0.61
N TYR A 11 -9.97 -6.01 -0.46
CA TYR A 11 -9.90 -5.35 0.83
C TYR A 11 -10.85 -4.15 0.85
N ARG A 12 -11.49 -3.93 2.01
CA ARG A 12 -12.22 -2.70 2.31
C ARG A 12 -11.38 -1.84 3.23
N ILE A 13 -11.17 -0.59 2.84
CA ILE A 13 -10.47 0.40 3.64
C ILE A 13 -11.50 1.36 4.20
N THR A 14 -11.50 1.54 5.52
CA THR A 14 -12.28 2.55 6.21
C THR A 14 -11.31 3.52 6.88
N ILE A 15 -11.49 4.82 6.65
CA ILE A 15 -10.79 5.88 7.37
C ILE A 15 -11.83 6.58 8.23
N GLU A 16 -11.60 6.60 9.53
CA GLU A 16 -12.45 7.26 10.52
C GLU A 16 -11.65 8.37 11.18
N GLU A 17 -12.16 9.59 11.15
CA GLU A 17 -11.57 10.68 11.91
C GLU A 17 -11.79 10.45 13.41
N THR A 18 -10.72 10.52 14.18
CA THR A 18 -10.78 10.41 15.65
C THR A 18 -10.71 11.77 16.35
N ASN A 19 -10.26 12.80 15.62
CA ASN A 19 -10.21 14.18 16.07
C ASN A 19 -10.05 15.11 14.85
N THR A 20 -10.58 16.32 14.94
CA THR A 20 -10.37 17.38 13.95
C THR A 20 -10.31 18.75 14.62
N LYS A 21 -9.58 19.69 14.02
CA LYS A 21 -9.53 21.09 14.49
C LYS A 21 -10.74 21.90 14.00
N ALA A 22 -11.51 21.36 13.06
CA ALA A 22 -12.67 22.03 12.51
C ALA A 22 -13.90 21.80 13.40
N GLU A 23 -14.74 22.81 13.56
CA GLU A 23 -16.03 22.66 14.26
C GLU A 23 -17.06 22.01 13.32
N ARG A 24 -16.90 20.70 13.09
CA ARG A 24 -17.84 19.87 12.33
C ARG A 24 -17.87 18.45 12.88
N GLU A 25 -18.90 17.71 12.49
CA GLU A 25 -18.98 16.27 12.73
C GLU A 25 -17.78 15.53 12.14
N LEU A 26 -17.29 14.52 12.86
CA LEU A 26 -16.23 13.64 12.40
C LEU A 26 -16.71 12.82 11.20
N GLN A 27 -15.82 12.64 10.23
CA GLN A 27 -16.14 11.98 8.97
C GLN A 27 -15.56 10.57 8.91
N THR A 28 -16.28 9.71 8.20
CA THR A 28 -15.84 8.38 7.81
C THR A 28 -15.91 8.26 6.30
N MET A 29 -14.90 7.64 5.68
CA MET A 29 -14.94 7.25 4.28
C MET A 29 -14.54 5.79 4.11
N THR A 30 -15.19 5.13 3.16
CA THR A 30 -14.98 3.71 2.87
C THR A 30 -14.80 3.51 1.37
N PHE A 31 -13.82 2.70 0.98
CA PHE A 31 -13.61 2.28 -0.40
C PHE A 31 -13.03 0.86 -0.45
N GLU A 32 -13.11 0.24 -1.63
CA GLU A 32 -12.59 -1.12 -1.86
C GLU A 32 -11.43 -1.09 -2.84
N ILE A 33 -10.49 -2.03 -2.64
CA ILE A 33 -9.38 -2.25 -3.54
C ILE A 33 -9.24 -3.74 -3.85
N GLU A 34 -8.68 -4.03 -5.03
CA GLU A 34 -8.18 -5.34 -5.38
C GLU A 34 -6.66 -5.33 -5.35
N ASP A 35 -6.07 -6.37 -4.77
CA ASP A 35 -4.63 -6.55 -4.72
C ASP A 35 -4.25 -8.01 -5.05
N ARG A 36 -3.17 -8.19 -5.81
CA ARG A 36 -2.59 -9.50 -6.14
C ARG A 36 -1.76 -10.09 -5.00
N GLU A 37 -1.29 -9.25 -4.10
CA GLU A 37 -0.46 -9.63 -2.96
C GLU A 37 -1.33 -9.70 -1.70
N ASP A 38 -0.88 -10.46 -0.70
CA ASP A 38 -1.52 -10.51 0.61
C ASP A 38 -1.04 -9.33 1.47
N MET A 39 -1.94 -8.35 1.68
CA MET A 39 -1.65 -7.16 2.48
C MET A 39 -1.23 -7.49 3.92
N PHE A 40 -1.87 -8.47 4.55
CA PHE A 40 -1.56 -8.84 5.93
C PHE A 40 -0.19 -9.50 6.02
N ALA A 41 0.12 -10.42 5.11
CA ALA A 41 1.44 -11.05 5.06
C ALA A 41 2.56 -10.02 4.83
N ILE A 42 2.30 -8.98 4.03
CA ILE A 42 3.25 -7.88 3.81
C ILE A 42 3.43 -7.05 5.08
N VAL A 43 2.34 -6.65 5.74
CA VAL A 43 2.39 -5.88 6.99
C VAL A 43 3.17 -6.64 8.07
N GLU A 44 2.92 -7.94 8.23
CA GLU A 44 3.64 -8.76 9.20
C GLU A 44 5.13 -8.85 8.88
N LYS A 45 5.52 -9.01 7.61
CA LYS A 45 6.93 -8.95 7.21
C LYS A 45 7.56 -7.59 7.46
N MET A 46 6.81 -6.50 7.28
CA MET A 46 7.30 -5.16 7.61
C MET A 46 7.59 -5.04 9.10
N LYS A 47 6.68 -5.51 9.96
CA LYS A 47 6.87 -5.47 11.42
C LYS A 47 8.10 -6.26 11.86
N GLN A 48 8.35 -7.40 11.22
CA GLN A 48 9.46 -8.29 11.58
C GLN A 48 10.83 -7.76 11.14
N SER A 49 10.93 -7.23 9.92
CA SER A 49 12.25 -7.08 9.27
C SER A 49 12.59 -5.66 8.81
N SER A 50 11.65 -4.71 8.88
CA SER A 50 11.91 -3.34 8.38
C SER A 50 12.81 -2.50 9.29
N GLY A 51 12.95 -2.87 10.56
CA GLY A 51 13.62 -2.05 11.59
C GLY A 51 12.80 -0.86 12.08
N LEU A 52 11.53 -0.76 11.67
CA LEU A 52 10.57 0.25 12.15
C LEU A 52 9.80 -0.27 13.38
N ASP A 53 9.26 0.64 14.18
CA ASP A 53 8.24 0.26 15.18
C ASP A 53 6.98 -0.29 14.49
N GLU A 54 6.15 -1.01 15.27
CA GLU A 54 4.99 -1.71 14.74
C GLU A 54 3.99 -0.78 14.03
N GLN A 55 3.77 0.42 14.56
CA GLN A 55 2.81 1.37 13.99
C GLN A 55 3.32 1.92 12.66
N ALA A 56 4.60 2.29 12.60
CA ALA A 56 5.25 2.77 11.39
C ALA A 56 5.36 1.66 10.32
N ALA A 57 5.70 0.44 10.72
CA ALA A 57 5.75 -0.72 9.83
C ALA A 57 4.38 -1.03 9.21
N THR A 58 3.32 -1.00 10.03
CA THR A 58 1.93 -1.19 9.56
C THR A 58 1.55 -0.10 8.56
N ARG A 59 1.78 1.18 8.91
CA ARG A 59 1.47 2.31 8.03
C ARG A 59 2.22 2.21 6.71
N LEU A 60 3.51 1.88 6.72
CA LEU A 60 4.30 1.74 5.51
C LEU A 60 3.80 0.58 4.65
N GLY A 61 3.57 -0.59 5.25
CA GLY A 61 3.06 -1.79 4.58
C GLY A 61 1.74 -1.54 3.87
N VAL A 62 0.77 -0.90 4.53
CA VAL A 62 -0.50 -0.52 3.91
C VAL A 62 -0.27 0.51 2.80
N SER A 63 0.51 1.57 3.05
CA SER A 63 0.71 2.67 2.09
C SER A 63 1.30 2.20 0.75
N ILE A 64 2.29 1.29 0.77
CA ILE A 64 2.89 0.77 -0.47
C ILE A 64 1.93 -0.10 -1.27
N ARG A 65 0.94 -0.73 -0.60
CA ARG A 65 -0.08 -1.57 -1.25
C ARG A 65 -1.25 -0.75 -1.80
N LEU A 66 -1.53 0.41 -1.22
CA LEU A 66 -2.47 1.37 -1.82
C LEU A 66 -1.84 2.08 -3.01
N LEU A 67 -0.61 2.58 -2.88
CA LEU A 67 0.03 3.41 -3.90
C LEU A 67 0.60 2.59 -5.08
N GLY A 68 1.26 1.47 -4.79
CA GLY A 68 1.98 0.68 -5.80
C GLY A 68 1.09 0.20 -6.95
N PRO A 69 0.00 -0.54 -6.68
CA PRO A 69 -0.96 -0.97 -7.70
C PRO A 69 -1.59 0.20 -8.48
N LEU A 70 -1.96 1.28 -7.79
CA LEU A 70 -2.51 2.48 -8.42
C LEU A 70 -1.54 3.06 -9.46
N MET A 71 -0.27 3.20 -9.09
CA MET A 71 0.79 3.64 -10.00
C MET A 71 1.03 2.65 -11.14
N MET A 72 0.89 1.34 -10.91
CA MET A 72 1.09 0.32 -11.95
C MET A 72 -0.03 0.27 -12.98
N GLN A 73 -1.27 0.52 -12.56
CA GLN A 73 -2.43 0.58 -13.45
C GLN A 73 -2.30 1.72 -14.47
N ASP A 74 -1.78 2.88 -14.06
CA ASP A 74 -1.57 4.03 -14.95
C ASP A 74 -0.13 4.55 -14.91
N ARG A 75 0.83 3.67 -15.21
CA ARG A 75 2.27 3.99 -15.15
C ARG A 75 2.74 5.13 -16.06
N LYS A 76 1.93 5.51 -17.06
CA LYS A 76 2.23 6.60 -18.00
C LYS A 76 1.56 7.92 -17.58
N HIS A 77 0.75 7.92 -16.52
CA HIS A 77 0.14 9.13 -15.99
C HIS A 77 1.24 10.16 -15.67
N PRO A 78 1.08 11.44 -16.06
CA PRO A 78 2.09 12.47 -15.81
C PRO A 78 2.54 12.56 -14.34
N LEU A 79 1.60 12.44 -13.39
CA LEU A 79 1.90 12.44 -11.95
C LEU A 79 2.84 11.31 -11.49
N PHE A 80 2.87 10.17 -12.19
CA PHE A 80 3.64 8.99 -11.80
C PHE A 80 4.89 8.78 -12.66
N SER A 81 4.87 9.25 -13.91
CA SER A 81 5.89 8.94 -14.91
C SER A 81 7.32 9.25 -14.46
N ASP A 82 7.55 10.45 -13.91
CA ASP A 82 8.86 10.87 -13.41
C ASP A 82 9.22 10.24 -12.06
N PHE A 83 8.23 9.91 -11.23
CA PHE A 83 8.46 9.29 -9.92
C PHE A 83 8.69 7.76 -10.01
N MET A 84 8.16 7.12 -11.05
CA MET A 84 8.15 5.67 -11.20
C MET A 84 9.53 5.01 -11.09
N PRO A 85 10.61 5.52 -11.72
CA PRO A 85 11.93 4.92 -11.60
C PRO A 85 12.44 4.93 -10.16
N HIS A 86 12.18 6.00 -9.42
CA HIS A 86 12.58 6.15 -8.02
C HIS A 86 11.76 5.24 -7.11
N PHE A 87 10.44 5.17 -7.32
CA PHE A 87 9.57 4.24 -6.60
C PHE A 87 10.01 2.79 -6.82
N LYS A 88 10.39 2.41 -8.05
CA LYS A 88 10.91 1.08 -8.35
C LYS A 88 12.20 0.77 -7.57
N THR A 89 13.16 1.69 -7.54
CA THR A 89 14.39 1.53 -6.75
C THR A 89 14.09 1.37 -5.27
N PHE A 90 13.19 2.20 -4.72
CA PHE A 90 12.74 2.07 -3.34
C PHE A 90 12.14 0.69 -3.05
N MET A 91 11.21 0.22 -3.89
CA MET A 91 10.56 -1.09 -3.73
C MET A 91 11.55 -2.26 -3.86
N GLN A 92 12.61 -2.14 -4.68
CA GLN A 92 13.67 -3.14 -4.76
C GLN A 92 14.47 -3.22 -3.46
N ASN A 93 14.86 -2.08 -2.90
CA ASN A 93 15.57 -2.03 -1.61
C ASN A 93 14.70 -2.57 -0.48
N LEU A 94 13.44 -2.13 -0.41
CA LEU A 94 12.47 -2.61 0.57
C LEU A 94 12.30 -4.13 0.51
N LYS A 95 12.16 -4.69 -0.70
CA LYS A 95 12.08 -6.15 -0.89
C LYS A 95 13.33 -6.87 -0.40
N LYS A 96 14.52 -6.32 -0.58
CA LYS A 96 15.76 -6.92 -0.06
C LYS A 96 15.77 -6.89 1.47
N THR A 97 15.33 -5.80 2.08
CA THR A 97 15.24 -5.66 3.54
C THR A 97 14.29 -6.68 4.15
N ILE A 98 13.09 -6.86 3.57
CA ILE A 98 12.07 -7.75 4.15
C ILE A 98 12.12 -9.20 3.66
N LYS A 99 12.93 -9.51 2.63
CA LYS A 99 13.25 -10.89 2.20
C LYS A 99 14.57 -11.39 2.80
N GLY A 100 15.35 -10.50 3.40
CA GLY A 100 16.66 -10.79 3.98
C GLY A 100 16.57 -11.13 5.46
N GLN A 101 15.87 -12.22 5.79
CA GLN A 101 15.99 -13.06 6.99
C GLN A 101 15.18 -14.34 6.78
#